data_AF-A0A4Z0PCA6-F1
#
_entry.id   AF-A0A4Z0PCA6-F1
#
_cell.length_a   1.000
_cell.length_b   1.000
_cell.length_c   1.000
_cell.angle_alpha   90.00
_cell.angle_beta   90.00
_cell.angle_gamma   90.00
#
_symmetry.space_group_name_H-M   'P 1'
#
loop_
_entity.id
_entity.type
_entity.pdbx_description
1 polymer ?
#
loop_
_entity_poly.entity_id
_entity_poly.type
_entity_poly.pdbx_seq_one_letter_code
_entity_poly.pdbx_strand_id
1 'polypeptide(L)'
;MVNSYSSVHSTLIRTLLLWLLSNLGGTLWLIIDFSLERLTDYTVALLVGLVAAMISLAIIPLVVPFFAVMTRYSDWPRRTMALIGVGLFFLVANYLLLLLLPVTSLTGLLDLSLPYLGSAILTVLWLYGPAARPALAQS
;
A
#
# COMPACT_ATOMS: atom_id res chain seq x y z
N MET A 1 27.63 11.81 2.57
CA MET A 1 26.92 10.71 3.26
C MET A 1 25.68 11.18 4.05
N VAL A 2 25.60 12.41 4.56
CA VAL A 2 24.45 12.90 5.35
C VAL A 2 23.13 12.98 4.56
N ASN A 3 23.16 13.32 3.27
CA ASN A 3 21.94 13.44 2.45
C ASN A 3 21.22 12.10 2.16
N SER A 4 21.94 10.98 2.15
CA SER A 4 21.35 9.67 1.85
C SER A 4 20.45 9.17 3.00
N TYR A 5 20.83 9.42 4.25
CA TYR A 5 20.05 9.02 5.43
C TYR A 5 18.71 9.76 5.52
N SER A 6 18.71 11.08 5.28
CA SER A 6 17.47 11.88 5.25
C SER A 6 16.52 11.40 4.14
N SER A 7 17.05 11.07 2.95
CA SER A 7 16.25 10.55 1.86
C SER A 7 15.66 9.17 2.15
N VAL A 8 16.41 8.26 2.78
CA VAL A 8 15.90 6.92 3.15
C VAL A 8 14.83 7.04 4.23
N HIS A 9 15.05 7.87 5.25
CA HIS A 9 14.09 8.12 6.31
C HIS A 9 12.77 8.69 5.77
N SER A 10 12.84 9.69 4.88
CA SER A 10 11.67 10.28 4.24
C SER A 10 10.89 9.25 3.39
N THR A 11 11.60 8.38 2.65
CA THR A 11 10.97 7.30 1.89
C THR A 11 10.26 6.32 2.81
N LEU A 12 10.90 5.88 3.89
CA LEU A 12 10.29 4.95 4.85
C LEU A 12 9.04 5.54 5.51
N ILE A 13 9.06 6.81 5.93
CA ILE A 13 7.87 7.47 6.48
C ILE A 13 6.73 7.49 5.46
N ARG A 14 7.01 7.90 4.22
CA ARG A 14 5.99 7.93 3.16
C ARG A 14 5.43 6.53 2.89
N THR A 15 6.29 5.51 2.91
CA THR A 15 5.88 4.12 2.75
C THR A 15 5.03 3.61 3.91
N LEU A 16 5.36 3.96 5.16
CA LEU A 16 4.58 3.59 6.33
C LEU A 16 3.21 4.28 6.33
N LEU A 17 3.16 5.57 5.97
CA LEU A 17 1.89 6.29 5.78
C LEU A 17 1.06 5.65 4.66
N LEU A 18 1.70 5.28 3.55
CA LEU A 18 1.03 4.59 2.45
C LEU A 18 0.46 3.25 2.89
N TRP A 19 1.26 2.43 3.57
CA TRP A 19 0.83 1.14 4.11
C TRP A 19 -0.33 1.30 5.10
N LEU A 20 -0.25 2.27 6.01
CA LEU A 20 -1.28 2.48 7.03
C LEU A 20 -2.61 2.90 6.38
N LEU A 21 -2.57 3.92 5.52
CA LEU A 21 -3.77 4.47 4.89
C LEU A 21 -4.39 3.51 3.88
N SER A 22 -3.58 2.71 3.16
CA SER A 22 -4.12 1.68 2.26
C SER A 22 -4.80 0.55 3.03
N ASN A 23 -4.19 0.08 4.13
CA ASN A 23 -4.78 -1.00 4.92
C ASN A 23 -6.02 -0.53 5.68
N LEU A 24 -6.01 0.68 6.24
CA LEU A 24 -7.19 1.27 6.87
C LEU A 24 -8.30 1.51 5.84
N GLY A 25 -7.98 2.12 4.70
CA GLY A 25 -8.95 2.42 3.65
C GLY A 25 -9.59 1.15 3.08
N GLY A 26 -8.79 0.14 2.74
CA GLY A 26 -9.28 -1.14 2.25
C GLY A 26 -10.15 -1.87 3.29
N THR A 27 -9.71 -1.90 4.55
CA THR A 27 -10.47 -2.58 5.62
C THR A 27 -11.77 -1.85 5.95
N LEU A 28 -11.77 -0.52 5.99
CA LEU A 28 -12.99 0.28 6.18
C LEU A 28 -14.01 0.04 5.06
N TRP A 29 -13.53 -0.05 3.82
CA TRP A 29 -14.39 -0.40 2.69
C TRP A 29 -15.01 -1.79 2.87
N LEU A 30 -14.21 -2.80 3.21
CA LEU A 30 -14.74 -4.14 3.48
C LEU A 30 -15.74 -4.16 4.65
N ILE A 31 -15.50 -3.39 5.71
CA ILE A 31 -16.45 -3.28 6.82
C ILE A 31 -17.79 -2.75 6.32
N ILE A 32 -17.77 -1.69 5.50
CA ILE A 32 -18.99 -1.13 4.91
C ILE A 32 -19.69 -2.19 4.05
N ASP A 33 -18.97 -2.80 3.12
CA ASP A 33 -19.50 -3.79 2.18
C ASP A 33 -20.16 -4.98 2.90
N PHE A 34 -19.44 -5.60 3.84
CA PHE A 34 -19.95 -6.72 4.63
C PHE A 34 -21.11 -6.30 5.55
N SER A 35 -21.07 -5.08 6.12
CA SER A 35 -22.13 -4.59 7.00
C SER A 35 -23.45 -4.33 6.27
N LEU A 36 -23.40 -4.03 4.96
CA LEU A 36 -24.59 -3.81 4.14
C LEU A 36 -25.33 -5.13 3.86
N GLU A 37 -24.61 -6.23 3.70
CA GLU A 37 -25.20 -7.56 3.53
C GLU A 37 -25.64 -8.15 4.87
N ARG A 38 -24.75 -8.10 5.88
CA ARG A 38 -25.04 -8.62 7.21
C ARG A 38 -24.16 -7.96 8.29
N LEU A 39 -24.81 -7.25 9.21
CA LEU A 39 -24.17 -6.57 10.35
C LEU A 39 -23.32 -7.48 11.25
N THR A 40 -23.42 -8.80 11.17
CA THR A 40 -22.58 -9.73 11.95
C THR A 40 -21.20 -9.97 11.33
N ASP A 41 -21.03 -9.63 10.05
CA ASP A 41 -19.91 -10.13 9.26
C ASP A 41 -18.74 -9.12 9.21
N TYR A 42 -18.87 -7.98 9.90
CA TYR A 42 -17.78 -6.99 10.08
C TYR A 42 -16.53 -7.58 10.73
N THR A 43 -16.68 -8.62 11.55
CA THR A 43 -15.55 -9.34 12.17
C THR A 43 -14.68 -10.04 11.13
N VAL A 44 -15.30 -10.56 10.05
CA VAL A 44 -14.60 -11.15 8.92
C VAL A 44 -13.80 -10.07 8.20
N ALA A 45 -14.39 -8.90 7.93
CA ALA A 45 -13.69 -7.78 7.32
C ALA A 45 -12.46 -7.32 8.14
N LEU A 46 -12.58 -7.27 9.48
CA LEU A 46 -11.47 -6.93 10.37
C LEU A 46 -10.35 -7.98 10.36
N LEU A 47 -10.69 -9.28 10.38
CA LEU A 47 -9.71 -10.36 10.31
C LEU A 47 -8.98 -10.36 8.97
N VAL A 48 -9.73 -10.22 7.87
CA VAL A 48 -9.16 -10.11 6.51
C VAL A 48 -8.23 -8.90 6.42
N GLY A 49 -8.66 -7.75 6.95
CA GLY A 49 -7.84 -6.54 7.00
C GLY A 49 -6.56 -6.69 7.82
N LEU A 50 -6.63 -7.36 8.97
CA LEU A 50 -5.45 -7.65 9.78
C LEU A 50 -4.45 -8.55 9.04
N VAL A 51 -4.94 -9.62 8.40
CA VAL A 51 -4.09 -10.53 7.62
C VAL A 51 -3.45 -9.78 6.45
N ALA A 52 -4.21 -8.99 5.70
CA ALA A 52 -3.69 -8.16 4.61
C ALA A 52 -2.63 -7.16 5.11
N ALA A 53 -2.85 -6.52 6.25
CA ALA A 53 -1.90 -5.60 6.86
C ALA A 53 -0.59 -6.29 7.25
N MET A 54 -0.67 -7.49 7.85
CA MET A 54 0.52 -8.27 8.21
C MET A 54 1.32 -8.72 6.99
N ILE A 55 0.66 -9.24 5.95
CA ILE A 55 1.35 -9.67 4.74
C ILE A 55 1.99 -8.50 4.01
N SER A 56 1.26 -7.39 3.86
CA SER A 56 1.81 -6.19 3.21
C SER A 56 2.92 -5.52 4.01
N LEU A 57 2.95 -5.67 5.34
CA LEU A 57 4.03 -5.16 6.19
C LEU A 57 5.37 -5.83 5.86
N ALA A 58 5.35 -7.14 5.54
CA ALA A 58 6.55 -7.88 5.16
C ALA A 58 7.21 -7.36 3.87
N ILE A 59 6.47 -6.59 3.05
CA ILE A 59 6.94 -6.05 1.78
C ILE A 59 7.62 -4.69 1.95
N ILE A 60 7.38 -3.97 3.05
CA ILE A 60 7.94 -2.62 3.31
C ILE A 60 9.48 -2.55 3.13
N PRO A 61 10.28 -3.53 3.61
CA PRO A 61 11.73 -3.49 3.42
C PRO A 61 12.17 -3.48 1.94
N LEU A 62 11.33 -3.97 1.02
CA LEU A 62 11.61 -4.01 -0.43
C LEU A 62 11.42 -2.65 -1.12
N VAL A 63 10.81 -1.68 -0.44
CA VAL A 63 10.53 -0.37 -1.04
C VAL A 63 11.80 0.45 -1.25
N VAL A 64 12.73 0.41 -0.30
CA VAL A 64 14.03 1.10 -0.41
C VAL A 64 14.84 0.60 -1.61
N PRO A 65 15.11 -0.72 -1.79
CA PRO A 65 15.84 -1.20 -2.96
C PRO A 65 15.08 -0.95 -4.26
N PHE A 66 13.75 -1.02 -4.26
CA PHE A 66 12.95 -0.65 -5.44
C PHE A 66 13.20 0.80 -5.88
N PHE A 67 13.11 1.78 -4.97
CA PHE A 67 13.38 3.18 -5.32
C PHE A 67 14.85 3.40 -5.69
N ALA A 68 15.79 2.70 -5.05
CA ALA A 68 17.21 2.78 -5.41
C ALA A 68 17.46 2.30 -6.86
N VAL A 69 16.81 1.21 -7.28
CA VAL A 69 16.89 0.71 -8.67
C VAL A 69 16.19 1.67 -9.62
N MET A 70 14.95 2.06 -9.34
CA MET A 70 14.17 2.93 -10.24
C MET A 70 14.84 4.29 -10.48
N THR A 71 15.40 4.90 -9.43
CA THR A 71 16.13 6.18 -9.56
C THR A 71 17.44 6.05 -10.33
N ARG A 72 18.03 4.86 -10.41
CA ARG A 72 19.25 4.60 -11.18
C ARG A 72 18.97 4.40 -12.67
N TYR A 73 17.83 3.80 -13.01
CA TYR A 73 17.52 3.38 -14.39
C TYR A 73 16.43 4.23 -15.05
N SER A 74 15.85 5.21 -14.36
CA SER A 74 14.75 6.00 -14.87
C SER A 74 14.72 7.41 -14.26
N ASP A 75 14.46 8.40 -15.12
CA ASP A 75 14.20 9.79 -14.72
C ASP A 75 12.72 10.07 -14.44
N TRP A 76 11.93 9.02 -14.18
CA TRP A 76 10.50 9.19 -13.93
C TRP A 76 10.22 10.01 -12.67
N PRO A 77 9.11 10.77 -12.65
CA PRO A 77 8.66 11.43 -11.45
C PRO A 77 8.46 10.42 -10.30
N ARG A 78 8.84 10.81 -9.07
CA ARG A 78 8.64 9.96 -7.86
C ARG A 78 7.22 9.43 -7.73
N ARG A 79 6.21 10.22 -8.14
CA ARG A 79 4.80 9.80 -8.16
C ARG A 79 4.58 8.59 -9.07
N THR A 80 5.15 8.61 -10.27
CA THR A 80 5.05 7.50 -11.23
C THR A 80 5.75 6.26 -10.70
N MET A 81 6.95 6.41 -10.13
CA MET A 81 7.66 5.30 -9.48
C MET A 81 6.84 4.72 -8.32
N ALA A 82 6.22 5.56 -7.49
CA ALA A 82 5.38 5.12 -6.39
C ALA A 82 4.13 4.36 -6.86
N LEU A 83 3.45 4.81 -7.93
CA LEU A 83 2.29 4.11 -8.49
C LEU A 83 2.68 2.73 -9.03
N ILE A 84 3.81 2.63 -9.71
CA ILE A 84 4.33 1.35 -10.21
C ILE A 84 4.69 0.42 -9.05
N GLY A 85 5.36 0.95 -8.03
CA GLY A 85 5.68 0.21 -6.81
C GLY A 85 4.42 -0.31 -6.12
N VAL A 86 3.37 0.52 -5.99
CA VAL A 86 2.08 0.10 -5.43
C VAL A 86 1.48 -1.04 -6.23
N GLY A 87 1.41 -0.94 -7.56
CA GLY A 87 0.87 -2.02 -8.39
C GLY A 87 1.66 -3.32 -8.25
N LEU A 88 2.99 -3.24 -8.28
CA LEU A 88 3.86 -4.41 -8.16
C LEU A 88 3.78 -5.05 -6.77
N PHE A 89 3.88 -4.27 -5.71
CA PHE A 89 3.81 -4.76 -4.34
C PHE A 89 2.42 -5.25 -3.96
N PHE A 90 1.36 -4.69 -4.54
CA PHE A 90 0.01 -5.21 -4.42
C PHE A 90 -0.11 -6.62 -5.00
N LEU A 91 0.44 -6.87 -6.18
CA LEU A 91 0.47 -8.21 -6.78
C LEU A 91 1.32 -9.18 -5.95
N VAL A 92 2.47 -8.74 -5.45
CA VAL A 92 3.31 -9.55 -4.55
C VAL A 92 2.55 -9.92 -3.27
N ALA A 93 1.85 -8.96 -2.64
CA ALA A 93 1.04 -9.22 -1.45
C ALA A 93 -0.07 -10.24 -1.72
N ASN A 94 -0.78 -10.09 -2.83
CA ASN A 94 -1.84 -11.01 -3.25
C ASN A 94 -1.30 -12.42 -3.53
N TYR A 95 -0.15 -12.52 -4.17
CA TYR A 95 0.51 -13.80 -4.42
C TYR A 95 0.96 -14.47 -3.12
N LEU A 96 1.52 -13.70 -2.17
CA LEU A 96 1.86 -14.21 -0.83
C LEU A 96 0.61 -14.68 -0.08
N LEU A 97 -0.49 -13.95 -0.15
CA LEU A 97 -1.77 -14.36 0.44
C LEU A 97 -2.29 -15.65 -0.17
N LEU A 98 -2.20 -15.81 -1.49
CA LEU A 98 -2.60 -17.05 -2.19
C LEU A 98 -1.78 -18.26 -1.73
N LEU A 99 -0.49 -18.08 -1.44
CA LEU A 99 0.37 -19.15 -0.94
C LEU A 99 0.11 -19.51 0.52
N LEU A 100 -0.35 -18.55 1.33
CA LEU A 100 -0.49 -18.70 2.78
C LEU A 100 -1.92 -19.06 3.21
N LEU A 101 -2.92 -18.72 2.39
CA LEU A 101 -4.32 -18.97 2.68
C LEU A 101 -4.87 -20.06 1.75
N PRO A 102 -5.83 -20.87 2.21
CA PRO A 102 -6.48 -21.90 1.40
C PRO A 102 -7.50 -21.27 0.43
N VAL A 103 -7.07 -20.30 -0.38
CA VAL A 103 -7.91 -19.64 -1.39
C VAL A 103 -7.69 -20.31 -2.73
N THR A 104 -8.78 -20.65 -3.42
CA THR A 104 -8.74 -21.46 -4.65
C THR A 104 -8.45 -20.65 -5.90
N SER A 105 -8.54 -19.31 -5.86
CA SER A 105 -8.32 -18.46 -7.03
C SER A 105 -7.69 -17.10 -6.69
N LEU A 106 -6.74 -16.69 -7.54
CA LEU A 106 -6.13 -15.36 -7.47
C LEU A 106 -7.16 -14.27 -7.81
N THR A 107 -8.08 -14.54 -8.74
CA THR A 107 -9.11 -13.58 -9.15
C THR A 107 -10.03 -13.20 -8.00
N GLY A 108 -10.52 -14.17 -7.21
CA GLY A 108 -11.34 -13.86 -6.04
C GLY A 108 -10.60 -13.07 -4.97
N LEU A 109 -9.28 -13.30 -4.84
CA LEU A 109 -8.42 -12.57 -3.91
C LEU A 109 -8.17 -11.13 -4.39
N LEU A 110 -8.05 -10.92 -5.71
CA LEU A 110 -7.95 -9.60 -6.32
C LEU A 110 -9.25 -8.80 -6.17
N ASP A 111 -10.41 -9.44 -6.37
CA ASP A 111 -11.71 -8.76 -6.21
C ASP A 111 -11.88 -8.26 -4.77
N LEU A 112 -11.54 -9.08 -3.79
CA LEU A 112 -11.59 -8.70 -2.38
C LEU A 112 -10.54 -7.65 -2.00
N SER A 113 -9.37 -7.64 -2.66
CA SER A 113 -8.27 -6.74 -2.32
C SER A 113 -8.25 -5.43 -3.12
N LEU A 114 -9.10 -5.28 -4.14
CA LEU A 114 -9.27 -4.06 -4.94
C LEU A 114 -9.43 -2.77 -4.09
N PRO A 115 -10.20 -2.77 -2.98
CA PRO A 115 -10.31 -1.59 -2.11
C PRO A 115 -8.97 -1.14 -1.51
N TYR A 116 -8.06 -2.07 -1.25
CA TYR A 116 -6.71 -1.78 -0.77
C TYR A 116 -5.86 -1.13 -1.86
N LEU A 117 -6.00 -1.58 -3.12
CA LEU A 117 -5.34 -0.94 -4.25
C LEU A 117 -5.87 0.48 -4.49
N GLY A 118 -7.19 0.66 -4.48
CA GLY A 118 -7.82 1.97 -4.64
C GLY A 118 -7.36 2.96 -3.58
N SER A 119 -7.40 2.58 -2.31
CA SER A 119 -6.91 3.40 -1.19
C SER A 119 -5.40 3.67 -1.26
N ALA A 120 -4.58 2.71 -1.69
CA ALA A 120 -3.16 2.91 -1.93
C ALA A 120 -2.90 3.95 -3.03
N ILE A 121 -3.61 3.87 -4.17
CA ILE A 121 -3.50 4.84 -5.27
C ILE A 121 -3.88 6.25 -4.79
N LEU A 122 -5.01 6.38 -4.10
CA LEU A 122 -5.44 7.67 -3.52
C LEU A 122 -4.38 8.23 -2.56
N THR A 123 -3.78 7.36 -1.75
CA THR A 123 -2.71 7.76 -0.83
C THR A 123 -1.45 8.22 -1.57
N VAL A 124 -1.06 7.57 -2.67
CA VAL A 124 0.05 8.03 -3.52
C VAL A 124 -0.26 9.41 -4.10
N LEU A 125 -1.46 9.60 -4.65
CA LEU A 125 -1.86 10.87 -5.24
C LEU A 125 -1.85 12.01 -4.22
N TRP A 126 -2.22 11.71 -2.97
CA TRP A 126 -2.15 12.66 -1.86
C TRP A 126 -0.69 12.94 -1.42
N LEU A 127 0.09 11.91 -1.10
CA LEU A 127 1.48 12.03 -0.62
C LEU A 127 2.42 12.71 -1.62
N TYR A 128 2.17 12.52 -2.92
CA TYR A 128 2.97 13.07 -4.01
C TYR A 128 2.23 14.15 -4.80
N GLY A 129 1.12 14.65 -4.28
CA GLY A 129 0.31 15.70 -4.88
C GLY A 129 0.88 17.11 -4.66
N PRO A 130 0.40 18.11 -5.42
CA PRO A 130 0.86 19.50 -5.31
C PRO A 130 0.61 20.10 -3.91
N ALA A 131 -0.42 19.65 -3.19
CA ALA A 131 -0.75 20.09 -1.83
C ALA A 131 0.29 19.66 -0.77
N ALA A 132 1.16 18.67 -1.06
CA ALA A 132 2.22 18.25 -0.15
C ALA A 132 3.51 19.10 -0.27
N ARG A 133 3.60 19.99 -1.27
CA ARG A 133 4.78 20.85 -1.51
C ARG A 133 4.97 21.95 -0.45
N PRO A 134 3.93 22.63 0.08
CA PRO A 134 4.12 23.69 1.08
C PRO A 134 4.54 23.17 2.46
N ALA A 135 4.02 22.01 2.89
CA ALA A 135 4.22 21.49 4.25
C ALA A 135 5.62 20.89 4.49
N LEU A 136 6.34 20.52 3.43
CA LEU A 136 7.68 19.93 3.50
C LEU A 136 8.82 20.92 3.18
N ALA A 137 8.48 22.14 2.74
CA ALA A 137 9.45 23.21 2.53
C ALA A 137 9.80 23.97 3.82
N GLN A 138 9.15 23.64 4.94
CA GLN A 138 9.33 24.30 6.25
C GLN A 138 9.93 23.36 7.32
N SER A 139 10.36 22.15 6.93
CA SER A 139 10.98 21.16 7.83
C SER A 139 12.42 20.86 7.43
#